data_AF-A0A3S2I941-F1
#
_entry.id   AF-A0A3S2I941-F1
#
_cell.length_a   1.000
_cell.length_b   1.000
_cell.length_c   1.000
_cell.angle_alpha   90.00
_cell.angle_beta   90.00
_cell.angle_gamma   90.00
#
_symmetry.space_group_name_H-M   'P 1'
#
loop_
_entity.id
_entity.type
_entity.pdbx_description
1 polymer ?
#
loop_
_entity_poly.entity_id
_entity_poly.type
_entity_poly.pdbx_seq_one_letter_code
_entity_poly.pdbx_strand_id
1 'polypeptide(L)'
;SLAYCLAEAGAEEIRLADIDTGRAEKLAALVAQVFPKCRIQVGEAEPSGMHMAINATPVGMHAGDPLPLDVSRLTPDMTVVDIIMEPAETPLLKAAKEIGCRIQPGRPMMDFQVRAMSEFFDIEGKGRGNG
;
A
#
# COMPACT_ATOMS: atom_id res chain seq x y z
N SER A 1 -9.77 2.99 -1.01
CA SER A 1 -8.63 3.03 -1.95
C SER A 1 -7.40 3.47 -1.17
N LEU A 2 -6.24 2.81 -1.32
CA LEU A 2 -5.01 3.18 -0.59
C LEU A 2 -4.64 4.66 -0.81
N ALA A 3 -4.71 5.15 -2.05
CA ALA A 3 -4.44 6.56 -2.37
C ALA A 3 -5.37 7.53 -1.61
N TYR A 4 -6.64 7.16 -1.47
CA TYR A 4 -7.62 7.96 -0.71
C TYR A 4 -7.28 7.98 0.78
N CYS A 5 -6.98 6.82 1.37
CA CYS A 5 -6.60 6.73 2.79
C CYS A 5 -5.31 7.52 3.09
N LEU A 6 -4.32 7.49 2.19
CA LEU A 6 -3.09 8.27 2.33
C LEU A 6 -3.36 9.77 2.23
N ALA A 7 -4.18 10.21 1.28
CA ALA A 7 -4.55 11.61 1.13
C ALA A 7 -5.36 12.12 2.33
N GLU A 8 -6.30 11.31 2.84
CA GLU A 8 -7.08 11.59 4.05
C GLU A 8 -6.20 11.68 5.30
N ALA A 9 -5.18 10.83 5.40
CA ALA A 9 -4.18 10.86 6.47
C ALA A 9 -3.20 12.06 6.36
N GLY A 10 -3.29 12.86 5.30
CA GLY A 10 -2.51 14.09 5.14
C GLY A 10 -1.23 13.94 4.31
N ALA A 11 -1.14 12.94 3.43
CA ALA A 11 -0.04 12.86 2.48
C ALA A 11 0.02 14.12 1.60
N GLU A 12 1.19 14.76 1.54
CA GLU A 12 1.41 15.96 0.71
C GLU A 12 1.57 15.60 -0.77
N GLU A 13 2.14 14.43 -1.06
CA GLU A 13 2.42 13.96 -2.40
C GLU A 13 2.16 12.45 -2.53
N ILE A 14 1.50 12.05 -3.62
CA ILE A 14 1.24 10.66 -3.99
C ILE A 14 1.61 10.49 -5.46
N ARG A 15 2.50 9.54 -5.75
CA ARG A 15 2.79 9.08 -7.12
C ARG A 15 2.13 7.73 -7.35
N LEU A 16 1.27 7.63 -8.36
CA LEU A 16 0.63 6.39 -8.78
C LEU A 16 1.35 5.85 -10.01
N ALA A 17 1.64 4.56 -9.99
CA ALA A 17 2.13 3.82 -11.15
C ALA A 17 1.25 2.57 -11.33
N ASP A 18 0.74 2.40 -12.54
CA ASP A 18 -0.04 1.23 -12.95
C ASP A 18 0.24 0.98 -14.43
N ILE A 19 0.20 -0.27 -14.87
CA ILE A 19 0.31 -0.62 -16.29
C ILE A 19 -0.88 -0.08 -17.08
N ASP A 20 -2.04 0.06 -16.43
CA ASP A 20 -3.21 0.77 -16.95
C ASP A 20 -3.17 2.22 -16.46
N THR A 21 -2.53 3.07 -17.25
CA THR A 21 -2.43 4.51 -16.96
C THR A 21 -3.80 5.17 -16.87
N GLY A 22 -4.78 4.75 -17.66
CA GLY A 22 -6.14 5.29 -17.63
C GLY A 22 -6.86 5.00 -16.32
N ARG A 23 -6.61 3.84 -15.70
CA ARG A 23 -7.11 3.53 -14.35
C ARG A 23 -6.44 4.42 -13.30
N ALA A 24 -5.12 4.60 -13.38
CA ALA A 24 -4.37 5.44 -12.44
C ALA A 24 -4.80 6.91 -12.52
N GLU A 25 -5.00 7.44 -13.73
CA GLU A 25 -5.46 8.82 -13.97
C GLU A 25 -6.85 9.07 -13.41
N LYS A 26 -7.78 8.13 -13.60
CA LYS A 26 -9.13 8.22 -13.01
C LYS A 26 -9.06 8.27 -11.49
N LEU A 27 -8.24 7.42 -10.87
CA LEU A 27 -8.07 7.42 -9.41
C LEU A 27 -7.43 8.75 -8.94
N ALA A 28 -6.39 9.23 -9.63
CA ALA A 28 -5.74 10.50 -9.32
C ALA A 28 -6.74 11.67 -9.38
N ALA A 29 -7.57 11.73 -10.42
CA ALA A 29 -8.59 12.76 -10.57
C ALA A 29 -9.62 12.74 -9.43
N LEU A 30 -10.10 11.55 -9.04
CA LEU A 30 -11.04 11.40 -7.92
C LEU A 30 -10.43 11.85 -6.59
N VAL A 31 -9.18 11.46 -6.32
CA VAL A 31 -8.49 11.86 -5.08
C VAL A 31 -8.20 13.36 -5.07
N ALA A 32 -7.76 13.94 -6.19
CA ALA A 32 -7.48 15.37 -6.30
C ALA A 32 -8.74 16.22 -6.09
N GLN A 33 -9.92 15.75 -6.53
CA GLN A 33 -11.19 16.43 -6.32
C GLN A 33 -11.56 16.54 -4.83
N VAL A 34 -11.26 15.48 -4.05
CA VAL A 34 -11.61 15.42 -2.62
C VAL A 34 -10.52 16.05 -1.74
N PHE A 35 -9.25 15.90 -2.13
CA PHE A 35 -8.09 16.34 -1.35
C PHE A 35 -7.21 17.29 -2.17
N PRO A 36 -7.65 18.54 -2.44
CA PRO A 36 -6.93 19.48 -3.32
C PRO A 36 -5.55 19.91 -2.79
N LYS A 37 -5.24 19.64 -1.53
CA LYS A 37 -3.92 19.91 -0.92
C LYS A 37 -2.90 18.79 -1.16
N CYS A 38 -3.36 17.59 -1.51
CA CYS A 38 -2.51 16.45 -1.81
C CYS A 38 -2.11 16.50 -3.30
N ARG A 39 -0.81 16.60 -3.58
CA ARG A 39 -0.28 16.52 -4.95
C ARG A 39 -0.29 15.07 -5.42
N ILE A 40 -1.33 14.67 -6.13
CA ILE A 40 -1.41 13.33 -6.71
C ILE A 40 -1.09 13.36 -8.21
N GLN A 41 -0.18 12.49 -8.65
CA GLN A 41 0.26 12.40 -10.04
C GLN A 41 0.45 10.95 -10.48
N VAL A 42 0.28 10.70 -11.77
CA VAL A 42 0.57 9.41 -12.40
C VAL A 42 1.97 9.48 -13.01
N GLY A 43 2.78 8.45 -12.81
CA GLY A 43 4.16 8.41 -13.31
C GLY A 43 4.75 7.01 -13.24
N GLU A 44 6.08 6.96 -13.35
CA GLU A 44 6.83 5.70 -13.27
C GLU A 44 6.87 5.15 -11.85
N ALA A 45 7.09 3.83 -11.73
CA ALA A 45 7.25 3.11 -10.47
C ALA A 45 8.66 3.34 -9.87
N GLU A 46 8.96 4.62 -9.62
CA GLU A 46 10.25 5.11 -9.17
C GLU A 46 10.10 5.75 -7.77
N PRO A 47 10.71 5.17 -6.72
CA PRO A 47 10.49 5.60 -5.34
C PRO A 47 11.26 6.86 -4.93
N SER A 48 12.20 7.34 -5.75
CA SER A 48 13.05 8.50 -5.41
C SER A 48 12.25 9.72 -4.90
N GLY A 49 12.68 10.24 -3.75
CA GLY A 49 12.10 11.42 -3.11
C GLY A 49 10.83 11.15 -2.29
N MET A 50 10.39 9.90 -2.17
CA MET A 50 9.23 9.51 -1.35
C MET A 50 9.66 8.97 0.01
N HIS A 51 8.83 9.18 1.03
CA HIS A 51 9.03 8.57 2.35
C HIS A 51 8.57 7.11 2.41
N MET A 52 7.68 6.71 1.49
CA MET A 52 7.05 5.40 1.48
C MET A 52 6.88 4.89 0.05
N ALA A 53 7.14 3.61 -0.15
CA ALA A 53 6.86 2.88 -1.38
C ALA A 53 5.90 1.73 -1.08
N ILE A 54 4.82 1.60 -1.86
CA ILE A 54 3.75 0.63 -1.60
C ILE A 54 3.51 -0.21 -2.85
N ASN A 55 3.74 -1.52 -2.77
CA ASN A 55 3.23 -2.44 -3.77
C ASN A 55 1.76 -2.75 -3.47
N ALA A 56 0.88 -2.30 -4.37
CA ALA A 56 -0.54 -2.57 -4.35
C ALA A 56 -0.98 -3.50 -5.50
N THR A 57 -0.03 -4.21 -6.11
CA THR A 57 -0.23 -5.10 -7.24
C THR A 57 -0.04 -6.57 -6.83
N PRO A 58 -0.46 -7.54 -7.67
CA PRO A 58 -0.14 -8.95 -7.46
C PRO A 58 1.33 -9.33 -7.71
N VAL A 59 2.16 -8.41 -8.22
CA VAL A 59 3.56 -8.68 -8.59
C VAL A 59 4.37 -8.98 -7.33
N GLY A 60 4.99 -10.17 -7.28
CA GLY A 60 5.71 -10.67 -6.11
C GLY A 60 5.03 -11.87 -5.44
N MET A 61 3.86 -12.29 -5.95
CA MET A 61 3.17 -13.50 -5.51
C MET A 61 3.82 -14.78 -6.05
N HIS A 62 4.50 -14.72 -7.20
CA HIS A 62 5.08 -15.87 -7.85
C HIS A 62 6.60 -15.78 -7.97
N ALA A 63 7.26 -16.94 -7.92
CA ALA A 63 8.69 -17.03 -8.15
C ALA A 63 9.02 -16.59 -9.60
N GLY A 64 9.91 -15.62 -9.73
CA GLY A 64 10.31 -15.07 -11.03
C GLY A 64 9.53 -13.83 -11.47
N ASP A 65 8.54 -13.38 -10.68
CA ASP A 65 7.92 -12.07 -10.91
C ASP A 65 8.98 -10.96 -10.90
N PRO A 66 8.85 -9.94 -11.76
CA PRO A 66 9.74 -8.77 -11.71
C PRO A 66 9.53 -8.00 -10.40
N LEU A 67 10.46 -7.09 -10.11
CA LEU A 67 10.24 -6.14 -9.01
C LEU A 67 9.19 -5.11 -9.43
N PRO A 68 8.26 -4.72 -8.54
CA PRO A 68 7.17 -3.79 -8.88
C PRO A 68 7.64 -2.32 -8.97
N LEU A 69 8.88 -2.03 -8.56
CA LEU A 69 9.51 -0.70 -8.59
C LEU A 69 11.04 -0.84 -8.64
N ASP A 70 11.73 0.25 -8.98
CA ASP A 70 13.19 0.30 -8.96
C ASP A 70 13.75 0.32 -7.52
N VAL A 71 14.13 -0.85 -7.02
CA VAL A 71 14.68 -0.99 -5.66
C VAL A 71 16.05 -0.34 -5.49
N SER A 72 16.79 -0.07 -6.57
CA SER A 72 18.11 0.58 -6.50
C SER A 72 18.05 2.03 -6.01
N ARG A 73 16.83 2.58 -5.99
CA ARG A 73 16.52 3.96 -5.63
C ARG A 73 15.92 4.10 -4.24
N LEU A 74 15.72 2.98 -3.55
CA LEU A 74 15.31 2.98 -2.15
C LEU A 74 16.45 3.47 -1.26
N THR A 75 16.09 4.16 -0.19
CA THR A 75 17.03 4.61 0.84
C THR A 75 16.60 4.08 2.23
N PRO A 76 17.53 3.89 3.17
CA PRO A 76 17.23 3.29 4.48
C PRO A 76 16.18 4.03 5.32
N ASP A 77 15.96 5.32 5.07
CA ASP A 77 14.95 6.15 5.73
C ASP A 77 13.52 5.91 5.21
N MET A 78 13.37 5.19 4.09
CA MET A 78 12.07 4.86 3.52
C MET A 78 11.37 3.73 4.26
N THR A 79 10.05 3.71 4.13
CA THR A 79 9.21 2.57 4.51
C THR A 79 8.69 1.86 3.25
N VAL A 80 8.88 0.57 3.15
CA VAL A 80 8.38 -0.26 2.05
C VAL A 80 7.24 -1.14 2.54
N VAL A 81 6.09 -1.03 1.87
CA VAL A 81 4.86 -1.76 2.21
C VAL A 81 4.51 -2.67 1.04
N ASP A 82 4.09 -3.89 1.33
CA ASP A 82 3.57 -4.81 0.32
C ASP A 82 2.24 -5.39 0.82
N ILE A 83 1.17 -5.28 0.03
CA ILE A 83 -0.15 -5.80 0.42
C ILE A 83 -0.31 -7.29 0.15
N ILE A 84 0.70 -7.93 -0.47
CA ILE A 84 0.73 -9.38 -0.65
C ILE A 84 0.82 -10.05 0.73
N MET A 85 -0.03 -11.05 0.92
CA MET A 85 -0.16 -11.76 2.21
C MET A 85 0.68 -13.03 2.26
N GLU A 86 0.81 -13.71 1.11
CA GLU A 86 1.63 -14.89 0.92
C GLU A 86 2.33 -14.74 -0.45
N PRO A 87 3.67 -14.83 -0.51
CA PRO A 87 4.59 -15.07 0.60
C PRO A 87 4.69 -13.90 1.59
N ALA A 88 4.97 -14.21 2.88
CA ALA A 88 5.09 -13.20 3.93
C ALA A 88 6.28 -12.24 3.73
N GLU A 89 7.37 -12.72 3.11
CA GLU A 89 8.51 -11.90 2.69
C GLU A 89 8.59 -11.97 1.15
N THR A 90 8.04 -10.95 0.48
CA THR A 90 8.11 -10.85 -0.99
C THR A 90 9.51 -10.43 -1.46
N PRO A 91 9.86 -10.62 -2.75
CA PRO A 91 11.13 -10.14 -3.29
C PRO A 91 11.37 -8.64 -3.05
N LEU A 92 10.32 -7.82 -3.11
CA LEU A 92 10.39 -6.39 -2.79
C LEU A 92 10.78 -6.16 -1.33
N LEU A 93 10.06 -6.79 -0.39
CA LEU A 93 10.34 -6.62 1.04
C LEU A 93 11.73 -7.13 1.41
N LYS A 94 12.18 -8.23 0.79
CA LYS A 94 13.53 -8.75 0.96
C LYS A 94 14.58 -7.75 0.50
N ALA A 95 14.45 -7.20 -0.72
CA ALA A 95 15.38 -6.20 -1.25
C ALA A 95 15.40 -4.93 -0.38
N ALA A 96 14.22 -4.44 0.04
CA ALA A 96 14.12 -3.28 0.92
C ALA A 96 14.81 -3.49 2.27
N LYS A 97 14.67 -4.68 2.85
CA LYS A 97 15.33 -5.07 4.10
C LYS A 97 16.85 -5.15 3.95
N GLU A 98 17.36 -5.66 2.83
CA GLU A 98 18.79 -5.70 2.53
C GLU A 98 19.39 -4.28 2.41
N ILE A 99 18.61 -3.31 1.91
CA ILE A 99 18.98 -1.89 1.85
C ILE A 99 18.92 -1.21 3.23
N GLY A 100 18.18 -1.78 4.17
CA GLY A 100 17.99 -1.23 5.52
C GLY A 100 16.73 -0.38 5.68
N CYS A 101 15.78 -0.47 4.74
CA CYS A 101 14.48 0.20 4.86
C CYS A 101 13.65 -0.39 6.01
N ARG A 102 12.70 0.39 6.51
CA ARG A 102 11.60 -0.18 7.32
C ARG A 102 10.68 -0.95 6.38
N ILE A 103 10.24 -2.14 6.78
CA ILE A 103 9.32 -2.96 5.97
C ILE A 103 8.00 -3.21 6.71
N GLN A 104 6.90 -3.25 5.95
CA GLN A 104 5.57 -3.62 6.45
C GLN A 104 4.96 -4.69 5.54
N PRO A 105 4.89 -5.95 5.98
CA PRO A 105 4.24 -7.01 5.23
C PRO A 105 2.71 -6.87 5.27
N GLY A 106 2.03 -7.48 4.29
CA GLY A 106 0.58 -7.36 4.10
C GLY A 106 -0.24 -8.16 5.09
N ARG A 107 0.30 -9.27 5.61
CA ARG A 107 -0.43 -10.16 6.51
C ARG A 107 -0.92 -9.48 7.81
N PRO A 108 -0.09 -8.71 8.54
CA PRO A 108 -0.57 -7.90 9.67
C PRO A 108 -1.68 -6.92 9.29
N MET A 109 -1.67 -6.35 8.07
CA MET A 109 -2.73 -5.44 7.61
C MET A 109 -4.08 -6.18 7.49
N MET A 110 -4.09 -7.41 6.97
CA MET A 110 -5.32 -8.21 6.89
C MET A 110 -5.83 -8.62 8.27
N ASP A 111 -4.95 -8.98 9.20
CA ASP A 111 -5.37 -9.36 10.56
C ASP A 111 -6.12 -8.20 11.25
N PHE A 112 -5.66 -6.96 11.05
CA PHE A 112 -6.38 -5.76 11.50
C PHE A 112 -7.72 -5.58 10.77
N GLN A 113 -7.78 -5.78 9.45
CA GLN A 113 -9.02 -5.67 8.68
C GLN A 113 -10.06 -6.71 9.09
N VAL A 114 -9.66 -7.97 9.27
CA VAL A 114 -10.53 -9.07 9.72
C VAL A 114 -11.12 -8.75 11.08
N ARG A 115 -10.31 -8.25 12.01
CA ARG A 115 -10.79 -7.84 13.33
C ARG A 115 -11.81 -6.70 13.24
N ALA A 116 -11.50 -5.64 12.48
CA ALA A 116 -12.41 -4.51 12.31
C ALA A 116 -13.75 -4.93 11.66
N MET A 117 -13.71 -5.84 10.67
CA MET A 117 -14.91 -6.39 10.03
C MET A 117 -15.71 -7.27 11.00
N SER A 118 -15.05 -8.12 11.80
CA SER A 118 -15.69 -8.94 12.83
C SER A 118 -16.45 -8.08 13.85
N GLU A 119 -15.82 -6.99 14.30
CA GLU A 119 -16.43 -5.99 15.20
C GLU A 119 -17.61 -5.26 14.52
N PHE A 120 -17.48 -4.87 13.25
CA PHE A 120 -18.54 -4.18 12.51
C PHE A 120 -19.78 -5.06 12.26
N PHE A 121 -19.58 -6.33 11.91
CA PHE A 121 -20.66 -7.27 11.62
C PHE A 121 -21.24 -7.95 12.88
N ASP A 122 -20.71 -7.64 14.08
CA ASP A 122 -21.07 -8.30 15.35
C ASP A 122 -20.98 -9.84 15.26
N ILE A 123 -20.01 -10.35 14.51
CA ILE A 123 -19.82 -11.81 14.34
C ILE A 123 -19.43 -12.46 15.67
N GLU A 124 -18.80 -11.71 16.57
CA GLU A 124 -18.41 -12.17 17.91
C GLU A 124 -19.51 -12.06 18.97
N GLY A 125 -20.70 -11.53 18.62
CA GLY A 125 -21.90 -11.60 19.46
C GLY A 125 -21.71 -11.11 20.90
N LYS A 126 -20.93 -10.03 21.11
CA LYS A 126 -20.76 -9.44 22.45
C LYS A 126 -21.97 -8.55 22.79
N GLY A 127 -23.14 -9.16 22.90
CA GLY A 127 -24.37 -8.43 23.23
C GLY A 127 -25.66 -9.23 23.39
N ARG A 128 -25.68 -10.56 23.21
CA ARG A 128 -26.89 -11.38 23.40
C ARG A 128 -26.79 -12.24 24.67
N GLY A 129 -26.69 -11.58 25.81
CA GLY A 129 -26.85 -12.19 27.14
C GLY A 129 -28.09 -11.65 27.84
N ASN A 130 -29.10 -12.52 28.00
CA ASN A 130 -30.30 -12.45 28.86
C ASN A 130 -31.02 -11.10 29.06
N GLY A 131 -32.18 -11.00 28.42
CA GLY A 131 -33.34 -10.22 28.85
C GLY A 131 -34.61 -10.93 28.41
#